data_AF-A0A161T9X6-F1
#
_entry.id   AF-A0A161T9X6-F1
#
_cell.length_a   1.000
_cell.length_b   1.000
_cell.length_c   1.000
_cell.angle_alpha   90.00
_cell.angle_beta   90.00
_cell.angle_gamma   90.00
#
_symmetry.space_group_name_H-M   'P 1'
#
loop_
_entity.id
_entity.type
_entity.pdbx_description
1 polymer ?
#
loop_
_entity_poly.entity_id
_entity_poly.type
_entity_poly.pdbx_seq_one_letter_code
_entity_poly.pdbx_strand_id
1 'polypeptide(L)'
;MTNMYKSKNQNGEFSQKNNEIEKSRLIIKLRELTQASYLPYDRATINQSEYAIMMKTFGISWDELKQPFGTFSTHYKMVLTEKDLRKDFDWHVNILKLAKEKGLTNEERETKLMLTGFLNGVRFFNPELSNEFLNMSNSIYN
;
A
#
# COMPACT_ATOMS: atom_id res chain seq x y z
N MET A 1 -13.36 -3.86 39.11
CA MET A 1 -13.24 -2.57 38.39
C MET A 1 -11.85 -2.00 38.65
N THR A 2 -11.19 -1.59 37.56
CA THR A 2 -10.17 -0.52 37.41
C THR A 2 -9.01 -1.00 36.54
N ASN A 3 -9.04 -0.53 35.29
CA ASN A 3 -7.98 -0.57 34.30
C ASN A 3 -6.69 0.05 34.85
N MET A 4 -5.52 -0.43 34.39
CA MET A 4 -4.50 0.50 33.90
C MET A 4 -3.50 -0.20 32.97
N TYR A 5 -3.30 0.47 31.84
CA TYR A 5 -2.54 0.09 30.68
C TYR A 5 -1.07 -0.21 31.01
N LYS A 6 -0.58 -1.38 30.59
CA LYS A 6 0.86 -1.62 30.44
C LYS A 6 1.37 -0.80 29.25
N SER A 7 2.10 0.26 29.59
CA SER A 7 3.32 0.78 28.96
C SER A 7 3.47 0.54 27.45
N LYS A 8 3.21 1.60 26.67
CA LYS A 8 3.73 1.77 25.31
C LYS A 8 5.25 1.80 25.36
N ASN A 9 5.90 0.84 24.71
CA ASN A 9 7.31 0.99 24.35
C ASN A 9 7.43 2.13 23.34
N GLN A 10 7.99 3.24 23.80
CA GLN A 10 8.55 4.28 22.96
C GLN A 10 9.83 3.71 22.36
N ASN A 11 9.71 3.23 21.13
CA ASN A 11 10.73 3.04 20.09
C ASN A 11 10.10 2.10 19.07
N GLY A 12 9.52 2.68 18.02
CA GLY A 12 8.83 1.97 16.93
C GLY A 12 9.80 1.18 16.05
N GLU A 13 10.56 0.26 16.63
CA GLU A 13 11.19 -0.82 15.89
C GLU A 13 10.19 -1.99 15.86
N PHE A 14 9.27 -1.93 14.91
CA PHE A 14 8.54 -3.13 14.51
C PHE A 14 9.55 -4.16 14.00
N SER A 15 9.43 -5.37 14.53
CA SER A 15 10.29 -6.52 14.26
C SER A 15 10.47 -6.75 12.75
N GLN A 16 11.69 -6.51 12.25
CA GLN A 16 12.21 -6.70 10.89
C GLN A 16 12.17 -8.17 10.41
N LYS A 17 11.06 -8.90 10.58
CA LYS A 17 11.09 -10.35 10.42
C LYS A 17 10.93 -10.86 9.00
N ASN A 18 10.53 -10.06 8.02
CA ASN A 18 10.62 -10.42 6.59
C ASN A 18 10.54 -9.16 5.69
N ASN A 19 11.67 -8.46 5.51
CA ASN A 19 11.80 -7.39 4.50
C ASN A 19 11.94 -7.95 3.07
N GLU A 20 11.66 -9.23 2.89
CA GLU A 20 11.87 -9.99 1.68
C GLU A 20 10.55 -10.61 1.23
N ILE A 21 10.35 -10.63 -0.08
CA ILE A 21 9.23 -11.31 -0.71
C ILE A 21 9.73 -12.14 -1.87
N GLU A 22 9.14 -13.32 -2.04
CA GLU A 22 9.45 -14.18 -3.16
C GLU A 22 9.16 -13.44 -4.48
N LYS A 23 10.17 -13.42 -5.36
CA LYS A 23 10.12 -12.72 -6.64
C LYS A 23 8.97 -13.21 -7.52
N SER A 24 8.75 -14.52 -7.56
CA SER A 24 7.65 -15.14 -8.33
C SER A 24 6.29 -14.59 -7.89
N ARG A 25 6.02 -14.61 -6.59
CA ARG A 25 4.78 -14.15 -5.98
C ARG A 25 4.52 -12.68 -6.27
N LEU A 26 5.52 -11.82 -6.10
CA LEU A 26 5.38 -10.38 -6.37
C LEU A 26 5.13 -10.09 -7.85
N ILE A 27 5.92 -10.66 -8.76
CA ILE A 27 5.81 -10.38 -10.20
C ILE A 27 4.51 -10.95 -10.78
N ILE A 28 4.06 -12.15 -10.36
CA ILE A 28 2.76 -12.70 -10.77
C ILE A 28 1.65 -11.72 -10.39
N LYS A 29 1.62 -11.29 -9.12
CA LYS A 29 0.62 -10.34 -8.63
C LYS A 29 0.67 -9.00 -9.39
N LEU A 30 1.86 -8.46 -9.66
CA LEU A 30 2.02 -7.23 -10.45
C LEU A 30 1.51 -7.40 -11.89
N ARG A 31 1.75 -8.55 -12.53
CA ARG A 31 1.23 -8.85 -13.87
C ARG A 31 -0.29 -8.95 -13.88
N GLU A 32 -0.89 -9.58 -12.88
CA GLU A 32 -2.35 -9.63 -12.74
C GLU A 32 -2.96 -8.23 -12.58
N LEU A 33 -2.36 -7.37 -11.76
CA LEU A 33 -2.83 -6.01 -11.53
C LEU A 33 -2.68 -5.10 -12.75
N THR A 34 -1.66 -5.34 -13.57
CA THR A 34 -1.33 -4.51 -14.75
C THR A 34 -2.00 -4.99 -16.04
N GLN A 35 -2.62 -6.17 -16.03
CA GLN A 35 -3.54 -6.60 -17.08
C GLN A 35 -4.85 -5.79 -16.97
N ALA A 36 -4.86 -4.63 -17.63
CA ALA A 36 -5.90 -3.62 -17.53
C ALA A 36 -7.04 -3.76 -18.57
N SER A 37 -7.00 -4.77 -19.43
CA SER A 37 -8.01 -4.94 -20.48
C SER A 37 -9.41 -5.08 -19.85
N TYR A 38 -10.29 -4.11 -20.12
CA TYR A 38 -11.73 -4.12 -19.78
C TYR A 38 -12.11 -3.99 -18.30
N LEU A 39 -11.25 -3.43 -17.43
CA LEU A 39 -11.64 -3.17 -16.04
C LEU A 39 -12.57 -1.96 -15.90
N PRO A 40 -13.62 -2.02 -15.07
CA PRO A 40 -14.39 -0.83 -14.66
C PRO A 40 -13.48 0.22 -14.02
N TYR A 41 -13.80 1.51 -14.18
CA TYR A 41 -12.98 2.64 -13.71
C TYR A 41 -12.53 2.52 -12.26
N ASP A 42 -13.45 2.19 -11.35
CA ASP A 42 -13.15 2.07 -9.91
C ASP A 42 -12.10 0.99 -9.65
N ARG A 43 -12.21 -0.15 -10.34
CA ARG A 43 -11.27 -1.27 -10.23
C ARG A 43 -9.93 -0.95 -10.89
N ALA A 44 -9.93 -0.22 -12.01
CA ALA A 44 -8.71 0.25 -12.64
C ALA A 44 -7.94 1.20 -11.70
N THR A 45 -8.62 2.13 -11.04
CA THR A 45 -8.03 3.09 -10.09
C THR A 45 -7.42 2.38 -8.88
N ILE A 46 -8.15 1.42 -8.30
CA ILE A 46 -7.64 0.59 -7.19
C ILE A 46 -6.40 -0.19 -7.62
N ASN A 47 -6.47 -0.91 -8.75
CA ASN A 47 -5.34 -1.70 -9.25
C ASN A 47 -4.12 -0.82 -9.54
N GLN A 48 -4.32 0.37 -10.11
CA GLN A 48 -3.26 1.34 -10.38
C GLN A 48 -2.51 1.74 -9.12
N SER A 49 -3.25 2.11 -8.07
CA SER A 49 -2.63 2.46 -6.80
C SER A 49 -1.98 1.26 -6.11
N GLU A 50 -2.58 0.07 -6.24
CA GLU A 50 -2.05 -1.18 -5.67
C GLU A 50 -0.70 -1.58 -6.28
N TYR A 51 -0.61 -1.66 -7.62
CA TYR A 51 0.66 -2.01 -8.24
C TYR A 51 1.70 -0.90 -8.06
N ALA A 52 1.28 0.38 -8.01
CA ALA A 52 2.21 1.51 -7.87
C ALA A 52 2.96 1.44 -6.54
N ILE A 53 2.26 1.23 -5.42
CA ILE A 53 2.93 1.12 -4.12
C ILE A 53 3.80 -0.14 -4.03
N MET A 54 3.38 -1.25 -4.64
CA MET A 54 4.17 -2.48 -4.69
C MET A 54 5.46 -2.30 -5.50
N MET A 55 5.38 -1.74 -6.71
CA MET A 55 6.55 -1.47 -7.55
C MET A 55 7.51 -0.49 -6.87
N LYS A 56 6.98 0.59 -6.27
CA LYS A 56 7.78 1.57 -5.52
C LYS A 56 8.47 0.95 -4.32
N THR A 57 7.76 0.11 -3.55
CA THR A 57 8.27 -0.54 -2.33
C THR A 57 9.45 -1.47 -2.61
N PHE A 58 9.46 -2.15 -3.74
CA PHE A 58 10.50 -3.13 -4.11
C PHE A 58 11.47 -2.63 -5.19
N GLY A 59 11.34 -1.37 -5.62
CA GLY A 59 12.21 -0.79 -6.64
C GLY A 59 12.07 -1.45 -8.02
N ILE A 60 10.89 -2.02 -8.32
CA ILE A 60 10.65 -2.73 -9.58
C ILE A 60 10.34 -1.74 -10.68
N SER A 61 11.08 -1.83 -11.78
CA SER A 61 10.81 -1.07 -13.00
C SER A 61 9.79 -1.78 -13.90
N TRP A 62 9.17 -1.03 -14.81
CA TRP A 62 8.29 -1.59 -15.84
C TRP A 62 9.01 -2.57 -16.77
N ASP A 63 10.29 -2.36 -17.02
CA ASP A 63 11.09 -3.24 -17.87
C ASP A 63 11.35 -4.58 -17.18
N GLU A 64 11.63 -4.55 -15.87
CA GLU A 64 11.78 -5.77 -15.07
C GLU A 64 10.48 -6.59 -15.00
N LEU A 65 9.32 -5.93 -14.91
CA LEU A 65 8.03 -6.61 -14.92
C LEU A 65 7.76 -7.40 -16.22
N LYS A 66 8.29 -6.92 -17.36
CA LYS A 66 8.11 -7.53 -18.69
C LYS A 66 9.07 -8.69 -18.96
N GLN A 67 10.18 -8.81 -18.23
CA GLN A 67 11.16 -9.85 -18.47
C GLN A 67 10.68 -11.24 -18.00
N PRO A 68 10.95 -12.33 -18.75
CA PRO A 68 10.69 -13.68 -18.28
C PRO A 68 11.50 -13.97 -17.01
N PHE A 69 10.92 -14.75 -16.09
CA PHE A 69 11.58 -15.12 -14.83
C PHE A 69 12.88 -15.88 -15.11
N GLY A 70 14.04 -15.23 -14.96
CA GLY A 70 15.31 -15.87 -15.32
C GLY A 70 16.56 -15.27 -14.67
N THR A 71 16.43 -14.44 -13.63
CA THR A 71 17.59 -13.83 -12.98
C THR A 71 17.85 -14.37 -11.57
N PHE A 72 19.13 -14.36 -11.19
CA PHE A 72 19.79 -15.06 -10.07
C PHE A 72 19.22 -14.84 -8.65
N SER A 73 18.25 -13.94 -8.44
CA SER A 73 17.64 -13.70 -7.11
C SER A 73 16.25 -14.31 -7.01
N THR A 74 16.01 -15.06 -5.95
CA THR A 74 14.71 -15.65 -5.61
C THR A 74 13.78 -14.67 -4.86
N HIS A 75 14.34 -13.58 -4.31
CA HIS A 75 13.61 -12.64 -3.46
C HIS A 75 13.88 -11.17 -3.85
N TYR A 76 12.92 -10.29 -3.56
CA TYR A 76 13.13 -8.84 -3.53
C TYR A 76 13.19 -8.36 -2.09
N LYS A 77 14.07 -7.39 -1.84
CA LYS A 77 14.11 -6.63 -0.59
C LYS A 77 13.31 -5.35 -0.75
N MET A 78 12.61 -4.96 0.31
CA MET A 78 11.98 -3.64 0.36
C MET A 78 13.05 -2.54 0.27
N VAL A 79 12.89 -1.60 -0.66
CA VAL A 79 13.70 -0.39 -0.77
C VAL A 79 13.10 0.76 0.03
N LEU A 80 11.77 0.74 0.24
CA LEU A 80 11.09 1.69 1.10
C LEU A 80 11.08 1.22 2.55
N THR A 81 11.22 2.19 3.46
CA THR A 81 11.04 1.96 4.90
C THR A 81 9.58 2.12 5.30
N GLU A 82 9.23 1.63 6.49
CA GLU A 82 7.90 1.90 7.07
C GLU A 82 7.63 3.41 7.19
N LYS A 83 8.65 4.22 7.48
CA LYS A 83 8.52 5.68 7.55
C LYS A 83 8.11 6.28 6.19
N ASP A 84 8.64 5.76 5.09
CA ASP A 84 8.27 6.19 3.75
C ASP A 84 6.82 5.81 3.43
N LEU A 85 6.41 4.60 3.82
CA LEU A 85 5.02 4.14 3.66
C LEU A 85 4.03 4.96 4.49
N ARG A 86 4.39 5.33 5.72
CA ARG A 86 3.58 6.23 6.57
C ARG A 86 3.43 7.60 5.94
N LYS A 87 4.49 8.15 5.35
CA LYS A 87 4.43 9.43 4.64
C LYS A 87 3.49 9.38 3.43
N ASP A 88 3.55 8.31 2.64
CA ASP A 88 2.64 8.11 1.51
C ASP A 88 1.18 7.96 1.99
N PHE A 89 0.95 7.23 3.09
CA PHE A 89 -0.37 7.11 3.71
C PHE A 89 -0.92 8.47 4.19
N ASP A 90 -0.10 9.25 4.91
CA ASP A 90 -0.48 10.57 5.40
C ASP A 90 -0.83 11.51 4.24
N TRP A 91 -0.14 11.39 3.10
CA TRP A 91 -0.49 12.15 1.89
C TRP A 91 -1.91 11.81 1.41
N HIS A 92 -2.24 10.52 1.24
CA HIS A 92 -3.59 10.11 0.85
C HIS A 92 -4.67 10.60 1.82
N VAL A 93 -4.42 10.47 3.13
CA VAL A 93 -5.34 10.93 4.19
C VAL A 93 -5.56 12.44 4.13
N ASN A 94 -4.49 13.22 3.97
CA ASN A 94 -4.58 14.67 3.91
C ASN A 94 -5.35 15.14 2.66
N ILE A 95 -5.11 14.51 1.50
CA ILE A 95 -5.87 14.82 0.28
C ILE A 95 -7.35 14.48 0.47
N LEU A 96 -7.67 13.34 1.06
CA LEU A 96 -9.07 12.94 1.32
C LEU A 96 -9.77 13.94 2.25
N LYS A 97 -9.10 14.37 3.32
CA LYS A 97 -9.62 15.37 4.25
C LYS A 97 -9.88 16.70 3.54
N LEU A 98 -8.92 17.18 2.73
CA LEU A 98 -9.07 18.42 1.97
C LEU A 98 -10.22 18.35 0.94
N ALA A 99 -10.39 17.21 0.28
CA ALA A 99 -11.49 17.00 -0.65
C ALA A 99 -12.85 17.09 0.07
N LYS A 100 -12.98 16.45 1.23
CA LYS A 100 -14.18 16.54 2.10
C LYS A 100 -14.46 17.98 2.54
N GLU A 101 -13.45 18.67 3.06
CA GLU A 101 -13.58 20.06 3.54
C GLU A 101 -14.04 21.03 2.44
N LYS A 102 -13.63 20.78 1.19
CA LYS A 102 -13.98 21.61 0.03
C LYS A 102 -15.23 21.15 -0.71
N GLY A 103 -15.87 20.07 -0.30
CA GLY A 103 -17.04 19.50 -0.99
C GLY A 103 -16.72 18.96 -2.39
N LEU A 104 -15.48 18.52 -2.61
CA LEU A 104 -14.99 17.99 -3.89
C LEU A 104 -15.33 16.50 -4.01
N THR A 105 -16.54 16.19 -4.44
CA THR A 105 -17.11 14.83 -4.39
C THR A 105 -16.39 13.83 -5.30
N ASN A 106 -15.92 14.27 -6.47
CA ASN A 106 -15.18 13.42 -7.40
C ASN A 106 -13.80 13.07 -6.85
N GLU A 107 -13.07 14.07 -6.34
CA GLU A 107 -11.75 13.95 -5.74
C GLU A 107 -11.80 13.12 -4.46
N GLU A 108 -12.85 13.28 -3.65
CA GLU A 108 -13.10 12.43 -2.49
C GLU A 108 -13.23 10.97 -2.92
N ARG A 109 -14.09 10.69 -3.92
CA ARG A 109 -14.31 9.34 -4.44
C ARG A 109 -13.03 8.74 -5.01
N GLU A 110 -12.30 9.48 -5.84
CA GLU A 110 -11.04 9.03 -6.44
C GLU A 110 -9.98 8.75 -5.38
N THR A 111 -9.81 9.65 -4.40
CA THR A 111 -8.84 9.46 -3.32
C THR A 111 -9.20 8.25 -2.45
N LYS A 112 -10.49 7.97 -2.20
CA LYS A 112 -10.93 6.75 -1.50
C LYS A 112 -10.56 5.48 -2.26
N LEU A 113 -10.70 5.48 -3.58
CA LEU A 113 -10.31 4.36 -4.44
C LEU A 113 -8.78 4.16 -4.44
N MET A 114 -8.01 5.25 -4.57
CA MET A 114 -6.55 5.20 -4.48
C MET A 114 -6.08 4.70 -3.11
N LEU A 115 -6.63 5.23 -2.01
CA LEU A 115 -6.29 4.78 -0.66
C LEU A 115 -6.61 3.29 -0.47
N THR A 116 -7.72 2.80 -1.03
CA THR A 116 -8.04 1.36 -1.04
C THR A 116 -6.95 0.54 -1.75
N GLY A 117 -6.52 0.97 -2.94
CA GLY A 117 -5.44 0.30 -3.66
C GLY A 117 -4.11 0.36 -2.92
N PHE A 118 -3.75 1.51 -2.34
CA PHE A 118 -2.58 1.66 -1.49
C PHE A 118 -2.61 0.67 -0.32
N LEU A 119 -3.72 0.57 0.41
CA LEU A 119 -3.89 -0.35 1.55
C LEU A 119 -3.78 -1.82 1.12
N ASN A 120 -4.35 -2.18 -0.04
CA ASN A 120 -4.21 -3.52 -0.61
C ASN A 120 -2.76 -3.85 -0.95
N GLY A 121 -2.05 -2.90 -1.55
CA GLY A 121 -0.64 -3.07 -1.92
C GLY A 121 0.24 -3.24 -0.69
N VAL A 122 0.05 -2.40 0.34
CA VAL A 122 0.75 -2.57 1.64
C VAL A 122 0.41 -3.91 2.27
N ARG A 123 -0.87 -4.33 2.25
CA ARG A 123 -1.30 -5.61 2.84
C ARG A 123 -0.58 -6.81 2.23
N PHE A 124 -0.25 -6.74 0.94
CA PHE A 124 0.41 -7.83 0.24
C PHE A 124 1.75 -8.23 0.85
N PHE A 125 2.53 -7.24 1.32
CA PHE A 125 3.87 -7.45 1.89
C PHE A 125 3.97 -7.14 3.39
N ASN A 126 3.05 -6.35 3.95
CA ASN A 126 2.98 -6.01 5.37
C ASN A 126 1.51 -5.89 5.84
N PRO A 127 0.86 -7.02 6.17
CA PRO A 127 -0.54 -7.04 6.61
C PRO A 127 -0.78 -6.25 7.91
N GLU A 128 0.16 -6.28 8.84
CA GLU A 128 0.05 -5.59 10.14
C GLU A 128 -0.01 -4.07 9.94
N LEU A 129 0.91 -3.52 9.15
CA LEU A 129 0.93 -2.10 8.82
C LEU A 129 -0.31 -1.66 8.03
N SER A 130 -0.76 -2.47 7.07
CA SER A 130 -2.00 -2.20 6.34
C SER A 130 -3.22 -2.13 7.27
N ASN A 131 -3.31 -3.04 8.25
CA ASN A 131 -4.38 -3.01 9.25
C ASN A 131 -4.30 -1.78 10.15
N GLU A 132 -3.10 -1.36 10.53
CA GLU A 132 -2.90 -0.10 11.25
C GLU A 132 -3.43 1.11 10.44
N PHE A 133 -3.02 1.23 9.18
CA PHE A 133 -3.47 2.30 8.27
C PHE A 133 -4.98 2.27 8.03
N LEU A 134 -5.56 1.08 7.91
CA LEU A 134 -7.01 0.91 7.80
C LEU A 134 -7.73 1.46 9.05
N ASN A 135 -7.25 1.12 10.24
CA ASN A 135 -7.83 1.61 11.48
C ASN A 135 -7.73 3.14 11.61
N MET A 136 -6.61 3.72 11.17
CA MET A 136 -6.43 5.18 11.14
C MET A 136 -7.39 5.85 10.15
N SER A 137 -7.57 5.28 8.97
CA SER A 137 -8.42 5.85 7.90
C SER A 137 -9.92 5.70 8.15
N ASN A 138 -10.37 4.73 8.94
CA ASN A 138 -11.79 4.55 9.31
C ASN A 138 -12.40 5.79 9.99
N SER A 139 -11.59 6.59 10.70
CA SER A 139 -12.03 7.87 11.28
C SER A 139 -12.30 8.96 10.24
N ILE A 140 -11.77 8.80 9.03
CA ILE A 140 -11.84 9.76 7.93
C ILE A 140 -12.85 9.31 6.87
N TYR A 141 -13.19 8.01 6.78
CA TYR A 141 -14.23 7.53 5.87
C TYR A 141 -15.64 7.96 6.31
N ASN A 142 -15.93 7.81 7.60
CA ASN A 142 -17.17 8.28 8.24
C ASN A 142 -17.24 9.81 8.33
#